data_AF-A0A7W1Z7J8-F1
#
_entry.id   AF-A0A7W1Z7J8-F1
#
_cell.length_a   1.000
_cell.length_b   1.000
_cell.length_c   1.000
_cell.angle_alpha   90.00
_cell.angle_beta   90.00
_cell.angle_gamma   90.00
#
_symmetry.space_group_name_H-M   'P 1'
#
loop_
_entity.id
_entity.type
_entity.pdbx_description
1 polymer ?
#
loop_
_entity_poly.entity_id
_entity_poly.type
_entity_poly.pdbx_seq_one_letter_code
_entity_poly.pdbx_strand_id
1 'polypeptide(L)'
;YKITLLWQHDTKDPIGQITVLKEDDYGLYFEAKIDDVPNGTRALRQIKSGTLNQFSIGFNYVWDQMEYNDDTDTIIVREIELFEGSVVTIASNAETYAMRSPEQLTQDADDLLNDTEDFIKTIPRKQQLELRQLIAKHISIAQVRPLALRQKAPDPVDPDEQEQAKPNFKNILNII
;
A
#
# COMPACT_ATOMS: atom_id res chain seq x y z
N TYR A 1 -6.78 7.34 -23.91
CA TYR A 1 -5.66 6.40 -23.74
C TYR A 1 -5.68 5.93 -22.28
N LYS A 2 -5.42 4.65 -22.00
CA LYS A 2 -5.36 4.17 -20.60
C LYS A 2 -3.90 3.96 -20.24
N ILE A 3 -3.52 4.37 -19.04
CA ILE A 3 -2.13 4.31 -18.58
C ILE A 3 -1.81 2.87 -18.17
N THR A 4 -0.71 2.35 -18.69
CA THR A 4 -0.30 0.96 -18.49
C THR A 4 0.60 0.85 -17.27
N LEU A 5 0.47 -0.25 -16.52
CA LEU A 5 1.41 -0.63 -15.48
C LEU A 5 2.46 -1.55 -16.08
N LEU A 6 3.74 -1.19 -16.01
CA LEU A 6 4.86 -1.94 -16.58
C LEU A 6 5.72 -2.60 -15.50
N TRP A 7 6.49 -3.60 -15.93
CA TRP A 7 7.57 -4.16 -15.14
C TRP A 7 8.87 -3.38 -15.38
N GLN A 8 9.40 -2.69 -14.35
CA GLN A 8 10.73 -2.07 -14.39
C GLN A 8 10.94 -1.12 -15.59
N HIS A 9 9.92 -0.33 -15.97
CA HIS A 9 9.91 0.53 -17.16
C HIS A 9 10.06 -0.21 -18.51
N ASP A 10 9.96 -1.54 -18.56
CA ASP A 10 10.01 -2.28 -19.81
C ASP A 10 8.69 -2.17 -20.57
N THR A 11 8.68 -1.30 -21.59
CA THR A 11 7.54 -1.10 -22.50
C THR A 11 7.10 -2.36 -23.25
N LYS A 12 7.92 -3.42 -23.27
CA LYS A 12 7.58 -4.71 -23.87
C LYS A 12 6.93 -5.68 -22.88
N ASP A 13 6.87 -5.31 -21.60
CA ASP A 13 6.39 -6.14 -20.50
C ASP A 13 5.31 -5.43 -19.66
N PRO A 14 4.12 -5.22 -20.24
CA PRO A 14 2.97 -4.72 -19.50
C PRO A 14 2.48 -5.78 -18.52
N ILE A 15 2.32 -5.38 -17.26
CA ILE A 15 1.86 -6.26 -16.17
C ILE A 15 0.46 -5.90 -15.67
N GLY A 16 -0.14 -4.83 -16.17
CA GLY A 16 -1.49 -4.45 -15.80
C GLY A 16 -1.92 -3.09 -16.33
N GLN A 17 -3.03 -2.60 -15.79
CA GLN A 17 -3.64 -1.34 -16.19
C GLN A 17 -3.98 -0.50 -14.96
N ILE A 18 -3.63 0.78 -15.01
CA ILE A 18 -4.07 1.77 -14.03
C ILE A 18 -5.55 2.07 -14.27
N THR A 19 -6.36 1.87 -13.22
CA THR A 19 -7.83 2.02 -13.24
C THR A 19 -8.30 3.31 -12.59
N VAL A 20 -7.53 3.83 -11.62
CA VAL A 20 -7.77 5.12 -10.97
C VAL A 20 -6.48 5.91 -11.00
N LEU A 21 -6.59 7.20 -11.30
CA LEU A 21 -5.49 8.15 -11.21
C LEU A 21 -6.08 9.47 -10.69
N LYS A 22 -5.59 9.94 -9.56
CA LYS A 22 -6.01 11.21 -8.96
C LYS A 22 -4.89 11.81 -8.14
N GLU A 23 -4.87 13.13 -8.02
CA GLU A 23 -4.01 13.82 -7.07
C GLU A 23 -4.73 13.93 -5.73
N ASP A 24 -4.00 13.74 -4.65
CA ASP A 24 -4.41 14.00 -3.28
C ASP A 24 -3.36 14.86 -2.55
N ASP A 25 -3.59 15.15 -1.27
CA ASP A 25 -2.70 16.01 -0.48
C ASP A 25 -1.29 15.41 -0.26
N TYR A 26 -1.09 14.12 -0.55
CA TYR A 26 0.21 13.46 -0.48
C TYR A 26 0.91 13.39 -1.84
N GLY A 27 0.14 13.25 -2.92
CA GLY A 27 0.66 13.25 -4.28
C GLY A 27 -0.23 12.49 -5.26
N LEU A 28 0.39 11.86 -6.26
CA LEU A 28 -0.34 11.10 -7.28
C LEU A 28 -0.74 9.73 -6.74
N TYR A 29 -2.03 9.56 -6.45
CA TYR A 29 -2.62 8.29 -6.11
C TYR A 29 -3.05 7.52 -7.37
N PHE A 30 -2.80 6.21 -7.36
CA PHE A 30 -3.29 5.33 -8.41
C PHE A 30 -3.80 4.00 -7.85
N GLU A 31 -4.76 3.41 -8.55
CA GLU A 31 -5.13 2.00 -8.42
C GLU A 31 -4.82 1.29 -9.72
N ALA A 32 -4.36 0.05 -9.64
CA ALA A 32 -4.08 -0.75 -10.82
C ALA A 32 -4.62 -2.16 -10.68
N LYS A 33 -5.18 -2.67 -11.78
CA LYS A 33 -5.46 -4.08 -11.94
C LYS A 33 -4.24 -4.76 -12.56
N ILE A 34 -3.67 -5.72 -11.86
CA ILE A 34 -2.56 -6.54 -12.35
C ILE A 34 -3.13 -7.72 -13.14
N ASP A 35 -2.57 -7.97 -14.31
CA ASP A 35 -2.95 -9.07 -15.19
C ASP A 35 -2.28 -10.37 -14.75
N ASP A 36 -2.92 -11.50 -15.05
CA ASP A 36 -2.39 -12.85 -14.79
C ASP A 36 -1.33 -13.22 -15.84
N VAL A 37 -0.18 -12.56 -15.75
CA VAL A 37 1.01 -12.78 -16.58
C VAL A 37 2.22 -13.07 -15.69
N PRO A 38 3.29 -13.73 -16.19
CA PRO A 38 4.39 -14.18 -15.35
C PRO A 38 4.99 -13.08 -14.45
N ASN A 39 5.25 -11.90 -15.02
CA ASN A 39 5.79 -10.78 -14.24
C ASN A 39 4.74 -10.02 -13.41
N GLY A 40 3.46 -10.07 -13.77
CA GLY A 40 2.36 -9.57 -12.93
C GLY A 40 2.19 -10.41 -11.65
N THR A 41 2.17 -11.73 -11.80
CA THR A 41 2.13 -12.67 -10.66
C THR A 41 3.36 -12.56 -9.79
N ARG A 42 4.54 -12.37 -10.40
CA ARG A 42 5.78 -12.09 -9.66
C ARG A 42 5.68 -10.77 -8.89
N ALA A 43 5.22 -9.69 -9.53
CA ALA A 43 5.07 -8.38 -8.91
C ALA A 43 4.16 -8.47 -7.68
N LEU A 44 2.98 -9.07 -7.80
CA LEU A 44 2.06 -9.29 -6.68
C LEU A 44 2.72 -10.02 -5.52
N ARG A 45 3.44 -11.12 -5.79
CA ARG A 45 4.15 -11.87 -4.74
C ARG A 45 5.21 -11.02 -4.04
N GLN A 46 5.97 -10.24 -4.80
CA GLN A 46 7.06 -9.41 -4.27
C GLN A 46 6.54 -8.17 -3.53
N ILE A 47 5.40 -7.62 -3.94
CA ILE A 47 4.69 -6.56 -3.20
C ILE A 47 4.13 -7.12 -1.90
N LYS A 48 3.53 -8.32 -1.93
CA LYS A 48 3.04 -8.99 -0.73
C LYS A 48 4.16 -9.32 0.26
N SER A 49 5.34 -9.73 -0.21
CA SER A 49 6.50 -9.99 0.64
C SER A 49 7.26 -8.74 1.06
N GLY A 50 6.97 -7.57 0.47
CA GLY A 50 7.70 -6.32 0.69
C GLY A 50 9.06 -6.25 -0.01
N THR A 51 9.39 -7.21 -0.89
CA THR A 51 10.62 -7.20 -1.70
C THR A 51 10.57 -6.10 -2.77
N LEU A 52 9.40 -5.86 -3.34
CA LEU A 52 9.12 -4.67 -4.15
C LEU A 52 8.12 -3.82 -3.40
N ASN A 53 8.46 -2.56 -3.17
CA ASN A 53 7.63 -1.64 -2.41
C ASN A 53 7.60 -0.23 -3.00
N GLN A 54 8.19 -0.03 -4.18
CA GLN A 54 8.36 1.27 -4.81
C GLN A 54 7.76 1.28 -6.22
N PHE A 55 7.30 2.46 -6.61
CA PHE A 55 6.73 2.72 -7.92
C PHE A 55 7.39 3.93 -8.56
N SER A 56 7.39 3.95 -9.89
CA SER A 56 7.91 5.06 -10.68
C SER A 56 6.94 5.38 -11.80
N ILE A 57 7.08 6.57 -12.37
CA ILE A 57 6.26 7.03 -13.48
C ILE A 57 7.14 7.49 -14.62
N GLY A 58 6.74 7.16 -15.84
CA GLY A 58 7.33 7.66 -17.07
C GLY A 58 6.49 8.80 -17.60
N PHE A 59 7.07 9.98 -17.74
CA PHE A 59 6.37 11.18 -18.18
C PHE A 59 7.28 12.12 -18.97
N ASN A 60 6.67 13.01 -19.75
CA ASN A 60 7.35 14.16 -20.33
C ASN A 60 6.90 15.44 -19.64
N TYR A 61 7.80 16.41 -19.58
CA TYR A 61 7.47 17.75 -19.14
C TYR A 61 6.67 18.49 -20.21
N VAL A 62 5.68 19.27 -19.78
CA VAL A 62 5.12 20.34 -20.60
C VAL A 62 5.96 21.59 -20.34
N TRP A 63 6.91 21.86 -21.24
CA TRP A 63 8.03 22.79 -20.99
C TRP A 63 7.61 24.23 -20.66
N ASP A 64 6.49 24.70 -21.20
CA ASP A 64 5.91 26.02 -20.94
C ASP A 64 5.24 26.12 -19.57
N GLN A 65 5.05 25.00 -18.88
CA GLN A 65 4.50 24.89 -17.52
C GLN A 65 5.59 24.58 -16.47
N MET A 66 6.85 24.85 -16.81
CA MET A 66 7.99 24.72 -15.91
C MET A 66 8.49 26.08 -15.47
N GLU A 67 8.84 26.19 -14.19
CA GLU A 67 9.38 27.40 -13.59
C GLU A 67 10.59 27.03 -12.73
N TYR A 68 11.68 27.80 -12.83
CA TYR A 68 12.79 27.64 -11.92
C TYR A 68 12.57 28.52 -10.68
N ASN A 69 12.72 27.92 -9.50
CA ASN A 69 12.66 28.61 -8.23
C ASN A 69 14.09 28.84 -7.72
N ASP A 70 14.53 30.09 -7.82
CA ASP A 70 15.87 30.52 -7.38
C ASP A 70 16.09 30.35 -5.87
N ASP A 71 15.04 30.50 -5.05
CA ASP A 71 15.15 30.44 -3.58
C ASP A 71 15.45 29.03 -3.09
N THR A 72 14.88 28.03 -3.77
CA THR A 72 15.03 26.62 -3.40
C THR A 72 16.01 25.85 -4.30
N ASP A 73 16.53 26.48 -5.36
CA ASP A 73 17.34 25.83 -6.41
C ASP A 73 16.63 24.59 -6.98
N THR A 74 15.36 24.75 -7.35
CA THR A 74 14.54 23.65 -7.87
C THR A 74 13.75 24.05 -9.12
N ILE A 75 13.39 23.04 -9.91
CA ILE A 75 12.44 23.21 -11.02
C ILE A 75 11.06 22.79 -10.53
N ILE A 76 10.12 23.72 -10.58
CA ILE A 76 8.70 23.49 -10.36
C ILE A 76 8.09 23.05 -11.68
N VAL A 77 7.47 21.88 -11.68
CA VAL A 77 6.79 21.30 -12.83
C VAL A 77 5.30 21.31 -12.54
N ARG A 78 4.53 22.12 -13.27
CA ARG A 78 3.08 22.26 -13.03
C ARG A 78 2.24 21.30 -13.85
N GLU A 79 2.76 20.85 -14.98
CA GLU A 79 2.05 19.94 -15.88
C GLU A 79 3.01 18.93 -16.51
N ILE A 80 2.54 17.68 -16.62
CA ILE A 80 3.27 16.57 -17.21
C ILE A 80 2.36 15.74 -18.11
N GLU A 81 2.93 15.17 -19.15
CA GLU A 81 2.29 14.13 -19.96
C GLU A 81 2.68 12.75 -19.41
N LEU A 82 1.76 12.12 -18.68
CA LEU A 82 1.98 10.81 -18.08
C LEU A 82 1.83 9.69 -19.13
N PHE A 83 2.86 8.87 -19.29
CA PHE A 83 2.85 7.73 -20.24
C PHE A 83 2.57 6.40 -19.56
N GLU A 84 3.22 6.14 -18.43
CA GLU A 84 3.19 4.84 -17.76
C GLU A 84 3.44 4.96 -16.27
N GLY A 85 3.00 3.94 -15.53
CA GLY A 85 3.48 3.66 -14.18
C GLY A 85 4.19 2.31 -14.16
N SER A 86 5.17 2.16 -13.28
CA SER A 86 5.97 0.94 -13.18
C SER A 86 6.16 0.53 -11.74
N VAL A 87 6.05 -0.77 -11.47
CA VAL A 87 6.67 -1.32 -10.26
C VAL A 87 8.18 -1.37 -10.47
N VAL A 88 8.92 -0.82 -9.50
CA VAL A 88 10.38 -0.73 -9.61
C VAL A 88 11.10 -1.25 -8.37
N THR A 89 12.34 -1.73 -8.58
CA THR A 89 13.22 -2.10 -7.47
C THR A 89 13.77 -0.88 -6.73
N ILE A 90 14.07 0.19 -7.47
CA ILE A 90 14.55 1.46 -6.94
C ILE A 90 13.83 2.56 -7.70
N ALA A 91 12.98 3.32 -7.00
CA ALA A 91 12.31 4.48 -7.55
C ALA A 91 13.17 5.74 -7.45
N SER A 92 12.95 6.67 -8.39
CA SER A 92 13.53 8.01 -8.31
C SER A 92 12.99 8.80 -7.13
N ASN A 93 11.74 8.55 -6.72
CA ASN A 93 11.16 9.05 -5.48
C ASN A 93 11.04 7.90 -4.46
N ALA A 94 11.72 8.05 -3.32
CA ALA A 94 11.75 7.04 -2.27
C ALA A 94 10.40 6.87 -1.55
N GLU A 95 9.54 7.89 -1.59
CA GLU A 95 8.25 7.96 -0.89
C GLU A 95 7.08 7.34 -1.70
N THR A 96 7.38 6.44 -2.64
CA THR A 96 6.40 5.82 -3.56
C THR A 96 5.89 4.48 -3.05
N TYR A 97 5.52 4.43 -1.76
CA TYR A 97 5.24 3.16 -1.09
C TYR A 97 3.94 2.50 -1.55
N ALA A 98 4.01 1.19 -1.79
CA ALA A 98 2.84 0.36 -2.00
C ALA A 98 1.95 0.34 -0.74
N MET A 99 0.73 0.88 -0.84
CA MET A 99 -0.29 0.69 0.19
C MET A 99 -1.29 -0.38 -0.27
N ARG A 100 -1.67 -1.27 0.66
CA ARG A 100 -2.76 -2.23 0.42
C ARG A 100 -4.09 -1.54 0.69
N SER A 101 -5.09 -1.80 -0.15
CA SER A 101 -6.44 -1.28 0.11
C SER A 101 -7.00 -1.85 1.42
N PRO A 102 -7.93 -1.16 2.10
CA PRO A 102 -8.59 -1.67 3.30
C PRO A 102 -9.25 -3.04 3.10
N GLU A 103 -9.85 -3.27 1.93
CA GLU A 103 -10.47 -4.54 1.56
C GLU A 103 -9.40 -5.64 1.44
N GLN A 104 -8.28 -5.33 0.77
CA GLN A 104 -7.18 -6.28 0.63
C GLN A 104 -6.51 -6.57 1.98
N LEU A 105 -6.40 -5.59 2.87
CA LEU A 105 -5.90 -5.78 4.23
C LEU A 105 -6.80 -6.71 5.04
N THR A 106 -8.12 -6.58 4.88
CA THR A 106 -9.10 -7.44 5.54
C THR A 106 -8.98 -8.87 5.01
N GLN A 107 -8.91 -9.04 3.69
CA GLN A 107 -8.72 -10.36 3.07
C GLN A 107 -7.39 -10.99 3.46
N ASP A 108 -6.29 -10.22 3.43
CA ASP A 108 -4.97 -10.70 3.85
C ASP A 108 -4.95 -11.12 5.33
N ALA A 109 -5.73 -10.45 6.19
CA ALA A 109 -5.88 -10.82 7.59
C ALA A 109 -6.64 -12.14 7.77
N ASP A 110 -7.73 -12.34 7.00
CA ASP A 110 -8.49 -13.59 6.99
C ASP A 110 -7.65 -14.76 6.45
N ASP A 111 -6.91 -14.54 5.35
CA ASP A 111 -6.00 -15.52 4.77
C ASP A 111 -4.91 -15.92 5.78
N LEU A 112 -4.32 -14.93 6.47
CA LEU A 112 -3.31 -15.18 7.50
C LEU A 112 -3.87 -15.99 8.69
N LEU A 113 -5.10 -15.72 9.11
CA LEU A 113 -5.76 -16.47 10.18
C LEU A 113 -5.98 -17.93 9.77
N ASN A 114 -6.41 -18.17 8.53
CA ASN A 114 -6.61 -19.51 7.99
C ASN A 114 -5.28 -20.28 7.88
N ASP A 115 -4.25 -19.66 7.30
CA ASP A 115 -2.90 -20.24 7.20
C ASP A 115 -2.33 -20.58 8.58
N THR A 116 -2.55 -19.70 9.56
CA THR A 116 -2.11 -19.90 10.94
C THR A 116 -2.81 -21.11 11.57
N GLU A 117 -4.13 -21.23 11.40
CA GLU A 117 -4.88 -22.37 11.93
C GLU A 117 -4.50 -23.68 11.25
N ASP A 118 -4.27 -23.67 9.93
CA ASP A 118 -3.81 -24.85 9.21
C ASP A 118 -2.41 -25.27 9.65
N PHE A 119 -1.52 -24.32 9.92
CA PHE A 119 -0.22 -24.60 10.52
C PHE A 119 -0.35 -25.17 11.94
N ILE A 120 -1.20 -24.60 12.80
CA ILE A 120 -1.44 -25.11 14.16
C ILE A 120 -1.93 -26.56 14.14
N LYS A 121 -2.75 -26.93 13.16
CA LYS A 121 -3.23 -28.33 13.00
C LYS A 121 -2.10 -29.33 12.74
N THR A 122 -0.96 -28.89 12.19
CA THR A 122 0.23 -29.75 11.98
C THR A 122 0.99 -30.07 13.27
N ILE A 123 0.76 -29.31 14.33
CA ILE A 123 1.44 -29.43 15.64
C ILE A 123 0.68 -30.43 16.53
N PRO A 124 1.35 -31.16 17.46
CA PRO A 124 0.68 -32.09 18.37
C PRO A 124 -0.46 -31.44 19.17
N ARG A 125 -1.62 -32.12 19.25
CA ARG A 125 -2.85 -31.60 19.91
C ARG A 125 -2.64 -31.02 21.31
N LYS A 126 -1.70 -31.57 22.08
CA LYS A 126 -1.37 -31.08 23.43
C LYS A 126 -0.82 -29.65 23.45
N GLN A 127 -0.14 -29.23 22.38
CA GLN A 127 0.49 -27.91 22.27
C GLN A 127 -0.38 -26.90 21.52
N GLN A 128 -1.40 -27.36 20.77
CA GLN A 128 -2.25 -26.49 19.96
C GLN A 128 -3.00 -25.43 20.80
N LEU A 129 -3.52 -25.82 21.97
CA LEU A 129 -4.26 -24.90 22.84
C LEU A 129 -3.35 -23.78 23.39
N GLU A 130 -2.17 -24.16 23.88
CA GLU A 130 -1.18 -23.23 24.39
C GLU A 130 -0.73 -22.25 23.29
N LEU A 131 -0.48 -22.75 22.09
CA LEU A 131 -0.07 -21.92 20.95
C LEU A 131 -1.17 -20.91 20.55
N ARG A 132 -2.44 -21.33 20.50
CA ARG A 132 -3.57 -20.42 20.25
C ARG A 132 -3.66 -19.32 21.31
N GLN A 133 -3.50 -19.68 22.59
CA GLN A 133 -3.53 -18.71 23.69
C GLN A 133 -2.38 -17.70 23.60
N LEU A 134 -1.17 -18.16 23.26
CA LEU A 134 -0.01 -17.29 23.06
C LEU A 134 -0.22 -16.32 21.89
N ILE A 135 -0.74 -16.81 20.75
CA ILE A 135 -1.05 -15.97 19.58
C ILE A 135 -2.13 -14.94 19.93
N ALA A 136 -3.24 -15.35 20.55
CA ALA A 136 -4.31 -14.45 20.97
C ALA A 136 -3.80 -13.35 21.92
N LYS A 137 -2.95 -13.72 22.88
CA LYS A 137 -2.30 -12.77 23.79
C LYS A 137 -1.38 -11.81 23.03
N HIS A 138 -0.61 -12.31 22.06
CA HIS A 138 0.28 -11.49 21.25
C HIS A 138 -0.50 -10.47 20.41
N ILE A 139 -1.59 -10.89 19.77
CA ILE A 139 -2.49 -10.01 19.00
C ILE A 139 -3.10 -8.93 19.90
N SER A 140 -3.64 -9.32 21.06
CA SER A 140 -4.23 -8.39 22.02
C SER A 140 -3.21 -7.34 22.49
N ILE A 141 -1.97 -7.74 22.79
CA ILE A 141 -0.91 -6.81 23.19
C ILE A 141 -0.47 -5.93 22.00
N ALA A 142 -0.38 -6.48 20.79
CA ALA A 142 0.00 -5.70 19.60
C ALA A 142 -1.05 -4.63 19.25
N GLN A 143 -2.32 -4.89 19.49
CA GLN A 143 -3.40 -3.89 19.39
C GLN A 143 -3.28 -2.80 20.46
N VAL A 144 -2.74 -3.15 21.64
CA VAL A 144 -2.40 -2.22 22.72
C VAL A 144 -0.97 -1.71 22.51
N ARG A 145 -0.72 -0.98 21.42
CA ARG A 145 0.48 -0.13 21.33
C ARG A 145 0.26 1.13 22.17
N PRO A 146 1.14 1.48 23.15
CA PRO A 146 1.09 2.78 23.78
C PRO A 146 1.33 3.86 22.71
N LEU A 147 0.55 4.94 22.76
CA LEU A 147 0.55 6.09 21.84
C LEU A 147 1.95 6.64 21.49
N ALA A 148 2.97 6.36 22.31
CA ALA A 148 4.34 6.83 22.14
C ALA A 148 5.11 6.27 20.92
N LEU A 149 4.70 5.13 20.33
CA LEU A 149 5.40 4.53 19.18
C LEU A 149 4.78 4.88 17.82
N ARG A 150 3.77 5.77 17.79
CA ARG A 150 3.19 6.31 16.55
C ARG A 150 3.96 7.51 15.97
N GLN A 151 4.94 8.06 16.70
CA GLN A 151 5.76 9.18 16.23
C GLN A 151 6.89 8.71 15.30
N LYS A 152 6.49 8.20 14.14
CA LYS A 152 7.19 8.38 12.86
C LYS A 152 6.21 8.12 11.70
N ALA A 153 4.94 8.46 11.89
CA ALA A 153 4.00 8.69 10.81
C ALA A 153 4.08 10.17 10.40
N PRO A 154 3.83 10.52 9.12
CA PRO A 154 3.89 11.90 8.64
C PRO A 154 2.86 12.76 9.40
N ASP A 155 3.14 14.07 9.48
CA ASP A 155 2.39 15.03 10.30
C ASP A 155 0.87 15.04 10.00
N PRO A 156 0.03 15.34 11.00
CA PRO A 156 -1.42 15.20 10.89
C PRO A 156 -2.06 16.25 9.96
N VAL A 157 -3.00 15.75 9.14
CA VAL A 157 -3.97 16.52 8.35
C VAL A 157 -4.88 17.36 9.25
N ASP A 158 -5.25 18.54 8.76
CA ASP A 158 -6.02 19.61 9.40
C ASP A 158 -7.28 19.11 10.16
N PRO A 159 -7.50 19.53 11.43
CA PRO A 159 -8.62 19.08 12.27
C PRO A 159 -10.03 19.38 11.74
N ASP A 160 -10.22 20.22 10.74
CA ASP A 160 -11.56 20.59 10.25
C ASP A 160 -12.26 19.50 9.38
N GLU A 161 -11.56 18.45 8.95
CA GLU A 161 -12.19 17.34 8.20
C GLU A 161 -12.73 16.19 9.07
N GLN A 162 -12.45 16.18 10.38
CA GLN A 162 -12.82 15.04 11.24
C GLN A 162 -14.28 15.01 11.72
N GLU A 163 -15.12 16.01 11.37
CA GLU A 163 -16.48 16.08 11.91
C GLU A 163 -17.54 15.28 11.11
N GLN A 164 -17.20 14.69 9.96
CA GLN A 164 -18.21 14.03 9.10
C GLN A 164 -18.14 12.49 9.00
N ALA A 165 -17.18 11.83 9.66
CA ALA A 165 -17.06 10.37 9.58
C ALA A 165 -16.93 9.70 10.97
N LYS A 166 -18.04 9.62 11.71
CA LYS A 166 -18.14 8.72 12.88
C LYS A 166 -19.05 7.54 12.55
N PRO A 167 -18.52 6.33 12.29
CA PRO A 167 -19.32 5.12 12.38
C PRO A 167 -19.54 4.74 13.86
N ASN A 168 -20.80 4.53 14.21
CA ASN A 168 -21.27 4.19 15.54
C ASN A 168 -21.07 2.68 15.81
N PHE A 169 -19.97 2.31 16.47
CA PHE A 169 -19.74 0.93 16.94
C PHE A 169 -20.25 0.76 18.37
N LYS A 170 -21.57 0.68 18.53
CA LYS A 170 -22.18 -0.05 19.65
C LYS A 170 -22.59 -1.44 19.14
N ASN A 171 -22.09 -2.47 19.82
CA ASN A 171 -22.39 -3.90 19.69
C ASN A 171 -21.43 -4.72 18.83
N ILE A 172 -20.25 -5.05 19.35
CA ILE A 172 -19.73 -6.44 19.29
C ILE A 172 -18.94 -6.71 20.57
N LEU A 173 -19.67 -6.90 21.66
CA LEU A 173 -19.17 -7.55 22.87
C LEU A 173 -20.20 -8.65 23.14
N ASN A 174 -19.86 -9.86 22.70
CA ASN A 174 -20.36 -11.15 23.16
C ASN A 174 -19.91 -12.19 22.13
N ILE A 175 -19.01 -13.09 22.52
CA ILE A 175 -19.16 -14.55 22.40
C ILE A 175 -18.09 -15.16 23.34
N ILE A 176 -18.56 -16.16 24.07
CA ILE A 176 -17.90 -16.98 25.09
C ILE A 176 -16.80 -17.84 24.48
#